data_AF-A0A0D0CYN0-F1
#
_entry.id   AF-A0A0D0CYN0-F1
#
_cell.length_a   1.000
_cell.length_b   1.000
_cell.length_c   1.000
_cell.angle_alpha   90.00
_cell.angle_beta   90.00
_cell.angle_gamma   90.00
#
_symmetry.space_group_name_H-M   'P 1'
#
loop_
_entity.id
_entity.type
_entity.pdbx_description
1 polymer ?
#
loop_
_entity_poly.entity_id
_entity_poly.type
_entity_poly.pdbx_seq_one_letter_code
_entity_poly.pdbx_strand_id
1 'polypeptide(L)'
;FCMRGNRITATTQSNYRLFYEILGKREVPIALAITHLEREPVMEHWWSRNVKTLERNGILSAGHACITTLQGHQKYPESREVLGALLSQFDDQGKFSMPAEAWIGRFLNGLGSLVDKGFPRGKNMIRILTTRCHLESDVASRVAACIDG
;
A
#
# COMPACT_ATOMS: atom_id res chain seq x y z
N PHE A 1 3.49 -5.00 0.42
CA PHE A 1 3.33 -3.97 1.48
C PHE A 1 4.29 -4.29 2.61
N CYS A 2 5.11 -3.33 3.02
CA CYS A 2 6.14 -3.55 4.04
C CYS A 2 5.67 -3.00 5.38
N MET A 3 5.83 -3.77 6.45
CA MET A 3 5.48 -3.34 7.81
C MET A 3 6.47 -3.88 8.84
N ARG A 4 6.43 -3.32 10.06
CA ARG A 4 7.23 -3.81 11.19
C ARG A 4 6.39 -4.79 12.00
N GLY A 5 6.97 -5.92 12.40
CA GLY A 5 6.27 -6.94 13.19
C GLY A 5 5.97 -6.51 14.64
N ASN A 6 6.60 -5.45 15.14
CA ASN A 6 6.43 -5.06 16.54
C ASN A 6 5.10 -4.35 16.85
N ARG A 7 4.48 -3.66 15.87
CA ARG A 7 3.27 -2.84 16.10
C ARG A 7 2.41 -2.70 14.85
N ILE A 8 1.09 -2.85 15.02
CA ILE A 8 0.09 -2.40 14.05
C ILE A 8 -0.36 -1.00 14.49
N THR A 9 -0.01 0.04 13.73
CA THR A 9 -0.41 1.42 14.02
C THR A 9 -1.62 1.83 13.19
N ALA A 10 -2.34 2.86 13.62
CA ALA A 10 -3.41 3.47 12.80
C ALA A 10 -2.88 3.91 11.43
N THR A 11 -1.66 4.46 11.37
CA THR A 11 -1.00 4.82 10.10
C THR A 11 -0.77 3.60 9.20
N THR A 12 -0.34 2.46 9.75
CA THR A 12 -0.18 1.22 8.98
C THR A 12 -1.52 0.78 8.38
N GLN A 13 -2.61 0.83 9.16
CA GLN A 13 -3.95 0.49 8.69
C GLN A 13 -4.42 1.44 7.59
N SER A 14 -4.28 2.76 7.79
CA SER A 14 -4.65 3.76 6.78
C SER A 14 -3.86 3.60 5.48
N ASN A 15 -2.55 3.36 5.57
CA ASN A 15 -1.71 3.12 4.40
C ASN A 15 -2.12 1.82 3.70
N TYR A 16 -2.35 0.74 4.45
CA TYR A 16 -2.80 -0.52 3.87
C TYR A 16 -4.13 -0.34 3.13
N ARG A 17 -5.10 0.33 3.77
CA ARG A 17 -6.40 0.66 3.18
C ARG A 17 -6.28 1.47 1.89
N LEU A 18 -5.39 2.46 1.86
CA LEU A 18 -5.10 3.25 0.67
C LEU A 18 -4.63 2.37 -0.50
N PHE A 19 -3.65 1.50 -0.27
CA PHE A 19 -3.14 0.66 -1.36
C PHE A 19 -4.11 -0.44 -1.77
N TYR A 20 -4.73 -1.11 -0.78
CA TYR A 20 -5.58 -2.25 -1.04
C TYR A 20 -6.96 -1.85 -1.57
N GLU A 21 -7.68 -0.99 -0.85
CA GLU A 21 -9.07 -0.67 -1.17
C GLU A 21 -9.19 0.44 -2.20
N ILE A 22 -8.43 1.53 -2.01
CA ILE A 22 -8.60 2.74 -2.82
C ILE A 22 -7.91 2.59 -4.18
N LEU A 23 -6.61 2.26 -4.17
CA LEU A 23 -5.80 2.21 -5.39
C LEU A 23 -5.95 0.86 -6.11
N GLY A 24 -5.84 -0.24 -5.37
CA GLY A 24 -5.89 -1.59 -5.91
C GLY A 24 -7.29 -2.18 -6.08
N LYS A 25 -8.36 -1.48 -5.65
CA LYS A 25 -9.77 -1.95 -5.69
C LYS A 25 -10.01 -3.33 -5.07
N ARG A 26 -9.11 -3.80 -4.21
CA ARG A 26 -9.06 -5.18 -3.71
C ARG A 26 -8.84 -6.24 -4.83
N GLU A 27 -8.51 -5.79 -6.05
CA GLU A 27 -8.18 -6.62 -7.21
C GLU A 27 -6.67 -6.94 -7.26
N VAL A 28 -5.84 -6.06 -6.70
CA VAL A 28 -4.38 -6.28 -6.62
C VAL A 28 -4.03 -7.11 -5.39
N PRO A 29 -3.44 -8.30 -5.54
CA PRO A 29 -2.97 -9.09 -4.41
C PRO A 29 -1.84 -8.34 -3.69
N ILE A 30 -1.93 -8.26 -2.35
CA ILE A 30 -0.89 -7.64 -1.54
C ILE A 30 -0.16 -8.72 -0.74
N ALA A 31 1.12 -8.91 -1.08
CA ALA A 31 2.05 -9.67 -0.26
C ALA A 31 2.59 -8.80 0.90
N LEU A 32 2.78 -9.40 2.08
CA LEU A 32 3.30 -8.72 3.27
C LEU A 32 4.78 -9.04 3.48
N ALA A 33 5.62 -8.00 3.56
CA ALA A 33 6.99 -8.13 4.07
C ALA A 33 7.03 -7.62 5.51
N ILE A 34 7.20 -8.54 6.47
CA ILE A 34 7.23 -8.24 7.89
C ILE A 34 8.68 -8.14 8.35
N THR A 35 9.10 -6.93 8.71
CA THR A 35 10.47 -6.60 9.10
C THR A 35 10.62 -6.53 10.63
N HIS A 36 11.86 -6.33 11.10
CA HIS A 36 12.23 -6.22 12.53
C HIS A 36 12.07 -7.53 13.31
N LEU A 37 12.31 -8.67 12.64
CA LEU A 37 12.20 -10.00 13.24
C LEU A 37 13.56 -10.64 13.54
N GLU A 38 14.67 -9.91 13.42
CA GLU A 38 16.03 -10.41 13.71
C GLU A 38 16.18 -11.06 15.10
N ARG A 39 15.40 -10.59 16.08
CA ARG A 39 15.40 -11.10 17.46
C ARG A 39 14.52 -12.32 17.68
N GLU A 40 13.65 -12.66 16.73
CA GLU A 40 12.86 -13.89 16.79
C GLU A 40 13.79 -15.09 16.54
N PRO A 41 13.80 -16.15 17.37
CA PRO A 41 14.61 -17.33 17.12
C PRO A 41 14.37 -17.90 15.71
N VAL A 42 13.10 -17.98 15.30
CA VAL A 42 12.63 -18.30 13.95
C VAL A 42 11.70 -17.18 13.51
N MET A 43 12.05 -16.44 12.45
CA MET A 43 11.29 -15.24 12.04
C MET A 43 9.83 -15.58 11.70
N GLU A 44 9.61 -16.72 11.06
CA GLU A 44 8.30 -17.20 10.62
C GLU A 44 7.32 -17.49 11.78
N HIS A 45 7.81 -17.78 12.98
CA HIS A 45 6.95 -17.96 14.15
C HIS A 45 6.19 -16.69 14.55
N TRP A 46 6.65 -15.52 14.10
CA TRP A 46 5.90 -14.28 14.28
C TRP A 46 4.57 -14.32 13.54
N TRP A 47 4.54 -14.82 12.30
CA TRP A 47 3.33 -14.86 11.47
C TRP A 47 2.20 -15.65 12.15
N SER A 48 2.51 -16.87 12.56
CA SER A 48 1.56 -17.79 13.19
C SER A 48 0.89 -17.19 14.43
N ARG A 49 1.60 -16.34 15.18
CA ARG A 49 1.07 -15.66 16.37
C ARG A 49 0.24 -14.41 16.05
N ASN A 50 0.45 -13.77 14.90
CA ASN A 50 -0.06 -12.42 14.64
C ASN A 50 -1.05 -12.32 13.47
N VAL A 51 -1.14 -13.32 12.58
CA VAL A 51 -2.01 -13.27 11.38
C VAL A 51 -3.46 -12.95 11.72
N LYS A 52 -4.05 -13.61 12.73
CA LYS A 52 -5.43 -13.36 13.14
C LYS A 52 -5.65 -11.92 13.63
N THR A 53 -4.63 -11.32 14.26
CA THR A 53 -4.70 -9.92 14.71
C THR A 53 -4.59 -8.97 13.53
N LEU A 54 -3.76 -9.26 12.53
CA LEU A 54 -3.68 -8.48 11.28
C LEU A 54 -5.03 -8.46 10.56
N GLU A 55 -5.63 -9.65 10.37
CA GLU A 55 -6.93 -9.80 9.70
C GLU A 55 -8.04 -9.01 10.42
N ARG A 56 -8.08 -9.08 11.76
CA ARG A 56 -9.03 -8.29 12.58
C ARG A 56 -8.86 -6.78 12.43
N ASN A 57 -7.65 -6.32 12.06
CA ASN A 57 -7.35 -4.92 11.79
C ASN A 57 -7.47 -4.57 10.29
N GLY A 58 -8.10 -5.43 9.49
CA GLY A 58 -8.33 -5.20 8.06
C GLY A 58 -7.08 -5.35 7.19
N ILE A 59 -6.00 -5.93 7.71
CA ILE A 59 -4.77 -6.20 6.94
C ILE A 59 -4.83 -7.65 6.44
N LEU A 60 -5.09 -7.82 5.15
CA LEU A 60 -5.14 -9.10 4.47
C LEU A 60 -3.80 -9.38 3.75
N SER A 61 -3.52 -10.65 3.50
CA SER A 61 -2.28 -11.07 2.88
C SER A 61 -2.57 -12.10 1.79
N ALA A 62 -2.09 -11.84 0.57
CA ALA A 62 -2.03 -12.87 -0.47
C ALA A 62 -0.87 -13.86 -0.24
N GLY A 63 0.14 -13.42 0.51
CA GLY A 63 1.31 -14.21 0.91
C GLY A 63 2.25 -13.33 1.75
N HIS A 64 3.11 -13.94 2.56
CA HIS A 64 3.94 -13.18 3.50
C HIS A 64 5.38 -13.66 3.53
N ALA A 65 6.27 -12.77 3.97
CA ALA A 65 7.66 -13.05 4.26
C ALA A 65 8.04 -12.41 5.61
N CYS A 66 8.45 -13.25 6.56
CA CYS A 66 9.02 -12.80 7.82
C CYS A 66 10.53 -12.61 7.67
N ILE A 67 11.00 -11.38 7.73
CA ILE A 67 12.36 -11.02 7.32
C ILE A 67 13.07 -10.10 8.32
N THR A 68 14.39 -10.01 8.15
CA THR A 68 15.19 -8.89 8.63
C THR A 68 15.78 -8.12 7.46
N THR A 69 15.90 -6.81 7.63
CA THR A 69 16.56 -5.91 6.68
C THR A 69 17.96 -5.52 7.16
N LEU A 70 18.44 -6.07 8.27
CA LEU A 70 19.75 -5.76 8.83
C LEU A 70 20.83 -6.49 8.03
N GLN A 71 21.62 -5.73 7.26
CA GLN A 71 22.76 -6.26 6.53
C GLN A 71 23.80 -6.84 7.51
N GLY A 72 24.41 -7.96 7.14
CA GLY A 72 25.37 -8.68 7.98
C GLY A 72 24.73 -9.55 9.08
N HIS A 73 23.42 -9.47 9.30
CA HIS A 73 22.74 -10.40 10.20
C HIS A 73 22.70 -11.82 9.59
N GLN A 74 22.89 -12.84 10.42
CA GLN A 74 22.94 -14.25 9.97
C GLN A 74 21.69 -14.71 9.18
N LYS A 75 20.53 -14.10 9.46
CA LYS A 75 19.23 -14.40 8.80
C LYS A 75 18.94 -13.53 7.57
N TYR A 76 19.85 -12.64 7.21
CA TYR A 76 19.66 -11.75 6.06
C TYR A 76 19.64 -12.50 4.71
N PRO A 77 20.49 -13.53 4.46
CA PRO A 77 20.41 -14.31 3.23
C PRO A 77 19.05 -15.01 3.06
N GLU A 78 18.57 -15.69 4.11
CA GLU A 78 17.23 -16.32 4.16
C GLU A 78 16.13 -15.29 3.85
N SER A 79 16.24 -14.08 4.43
CA SER A 79 15.29 -13.00 4.19
C SER A 79 15.20 -12.60 2.71
N ARG A 80 16.34 -12.56 2.00
CA ARG A 80 16.37 -12.24 0.56
C ARG A 80 15.74 -13.35 -0.27
N GLU A 81 16.02 -14.59 0.08
CA GLU A 81 15.51 -15.77 -0.62
C GLU A 81 13.98 -15.86 -0.48
N VAL A 82 13.46 -15.81 0.75
CA VAL A 82 12.02 -15.90 1.01
C VAL A 82 11.25 -14.74 0.38
N LEU A 83 11.78 -13.50 0.46
CA LEU A 83 11.13 -12.36 -0.18
C LEU A 83 11.16 -12.47 -1.71
N GLY A 84 12.26 -12.94 -2.30
CA GLY A 84 12.36 -13.16 -3.74
C GLY A 84 11.35 -14.22 -4.20
N ALA A 85 11.33 -15.37 -3.53
CA ALA A 85 10.40 -16.46 -3.83
C ALA A 85 8.94 -16.01 -3.71
N LEU A 86 8.60 -15.24 -2.66
CA LEU A 86 7.27 -14.67 -2.48
C LEU A 86 6.87 -13.78 -3.65
N LEU A 87 7.73 -12.86 -4.08
CA LEU A 87 7.40 -11.94 -5.18
C LEU A 87 7.26 -12.67 -6.51
N SER A 88 8.10 -13.67 -6.78
CA SER A 88 8.01 -14.50 -7.99
C SER A 88 6.67 -15.24 -8.11
N GLN A 89 6.00 -15.58 -7.00
CA GLN A 89 4.67 -16.21 -7.05
C GLN A 89 3.57 -15.31 -7.64
N PHE A 90 3.81 -14.00 -7.70
CA PHE A 90 2.84 -13.01 -8.18
C PHE A 90 3.24 -12.36 -9.51
N ASP A 91 4.39 -12.71 -10.08
CA ASP A 91 4.92 -12.06 -11.29
C ASP A 91 4.07 -12.37 -12.55
N ASP A 92 3.48 -13.57 -12.59
CA ASP A 92 2.70 -14.06 -13.74
C ASP A 92 1.20 -13.68 -13.70
N GLN A 93 0.72 -12.99 -12.66
CA GLN A 93 -0.72 -12.74 -12.46
C GLN A 93 -1.30 -11.61 -13.32
N GLY A 94 -0.53 -11.12 -14.29
CA GLY A 94 -0.90 -9.99 -15.12
C GLY A 94 -0.81 -8.65 -14.40
N LYS A 95 -0.65 -7.57 -15.16
CA LYS A 95 -0.52 -6.22 -14.59
C LYS A 95 -1.89 -5.61 -14.39
N PHE A 96 -2.17 -5.20 -13.15
CA PHE A 96 -3.29 -4.30 -12.89
C PHE A 96 -3.05 -2.98 -13.65
N SER A 97 -3.99 -2.62 -14.51
CA SER A 97 -3.90 -1.43 -15.35
C SER A 97 -5.11 -0.53 -15.09
N MET A 98 -4.84 0.77 -14.99
CA MET A 98 -5.85 1.80 -14.84
C MET A 98 -5.41 3.03 -15.64
N PRO A 99 -6.33 3.76 -16.29
CA PRO A 99 -6.01 5.06 -16.86
C PRO A 99 -5.42 5.99 -15.79
N ALA A 100 -4.34 6.70 -16.13
CA ALA A 100 -3.60 7.51 -15.16
C ALA A 100 -4.49 8.55 -14.46
N GLU A 101 -5.40 9.20 -15.19
CA GLU A 101 -6.31 10.19 -14.62
C GLU A 101 -7.30 9.57 -13.63
N ALA A 102 -7.81 8.37 -13.93
CA ALA A 102 -8.71 7.64 -13.03
C ALA A 102 -7.98 7.19 -11.76
N TRP A 103 -6.69 6.81 -11.89
CA TRP A 103 -5.85 6.47 -10.74
C TRP A 103 -5.60 7.69 -9.84
N ILE A 104 -5.23 8.84 -10.43
CA ILE A 104 -5.00 10.08 -9.69
C ILE A 104 -6.28 10.56 -9.02
N GLY A 105 -7.41 10.56 -9.72
CA GLY A 105 -8.71 10.95 -9.16
C GLY A 105 -9.08 10.10 -7.94
N ARG A 106 -8.91 8.78 -8.04
CA ARG A 106 -9.15 7.85 -6.92
C ARG A 106 -8.21 8.08 -5.76
N PHE A 107 -6.93 8.26 -6.02
CA PHE A 107 -5.94 8.57 -5.00
C PHE A 107 -6.33 9.84 -4.22
N LEU A 108 -6.67 10.91 -4.94
CA LEU A 108 -7.07 12.19 -4.35
C LEU A 108 -8.37 12.07 -3.55
N ASN A 109 -9.39 11.40 -4.10
CA ASN A 109 -10.64 11.18 -3.36
C ASN A 109 -10.42 10.33 -2.10
N GLY A 110 -9.61 9.27 -2.21
CA GLY A 110 -9.24 8.41 -1.10
C GLY A 110 -8.45 9.15 -0.01
N LEU A 111 -7.48 10.00 -0.39
CA LEU A 111 -6.81 10.90 0.55
C LEU A 111 -7.80 11.84 1.24
N GLY A 112 -8.78 12.38 0.52
CA GLY A 112 -9.84 13.20 1.11
C GLY A 112 -10.68 12.47 2.16
N SER A 113 -10.77 11.13 2.11
CA SER A 113 -11.42 10.32 3.16
C SER A 113 -10.52 10.02 4.36
N LEU A 114 -9.20 10.20 4.20
CA LEU A 114 -8.18 9.99 5.24
C LEU A 114 -7.74 11.30 5.92
N VAL A 115 -8.05 12.45 5.31
CA VAL A 115 -7.71 13.80 5.79
C VAL A 115 -9.01 14.53 6.14
N ASP A 116 -9.01 15.28 7.23
CA ASP A 116 -10.21 15.91 7.78
C ASP A 116 -10.88 16.93 6.82
N LYS A 117 -12.15 17.27 7.10
CA LYS A 117 -13.07 18.07 6.24
C LYS A 117 -12.47 19.38 5.69
N GLY A 118 -11.74 19.29 4.60
CA GLY A 118 -11.15 20.43 3.90
C GLY A 118 -10.54 20.10 2.54
N PHE A 119 -10.79 18.88 2.04
CA PHE A 119 -10.20 18.43 0.78
C PHE A 119 -10.79 19.24 -0.40
N PRO A 120 -9.94 19.87 -1.24
CA PRO A 120 -10.41 20.71 -2.35
C PRO A 120 -11.17 19.89 -3.38
N ARG A 121 -12.20 20.50 -4.00
CA ARG A 121 -13.03 19.88 -5.05
C ARG A 121 -13.35 20.87 -6.17
N GLY A 122 -13.87 20.37 -7.29
CA GLY A 122 -14.23 21.18 -8.47
C GLY A 122 -13.14 22.18 -8.88
N LYS A 123 -13.52 23.45 -9.06
CA LYS A 123 -12.61 24.52 -9.53
C LYS A 123 -11.37 24.72 -8.63
N ASN A 124 -11.50 24.52 -7.32
CA ASN A 124 -10.36 24.64 -6.41
C ASN A 124 -9.34 23.51 -6.62
N MET A 125 -9.82 22.29 -6.89
CA MET A 125 -8.96 21.16 -7.22
C MET A 125 -8.23 21.39 -8.55
N ILE A 126 -8.95 21.80 -9.59
CA ILE A 126 -8.33 22.12 -10.90
C ILE A 126 -7.22 23.14 -10.74
N ARG A 127 -7.48 24.24 -10.01
CA ARG A 127 -6.47 25.26 -9.73
C ARG A 127 -5.23 24.67 -9.06
N ILE A 128 -5.39 23.80 -8.06
CA ILE A 128 -4.25 23.16 -7.37
C ILE A 128 -3.49 22.23 -8.32
N LEU A 129 -4.17 21.41 -9.11
CA LEU A 129 -3.55 20.49 -10.05
C LEU A 129 -2.72 21.23 -11.10
N THR A 130 -3.22 22.35 -11.63
CA THR A 130 -2.48 23.14 -12.62
C THR A 130 -1.35 23.94 -11.98
N THR A 131 -1.56 24.54 -10.80
CA THR A 131 -0.56 25.46 -10.21
C THR A 131 0.53 24.78 -9.41
N ARG A 132 0.21 23.68 -8.70
CA ARG A 132 1.15 22.99 -7.80
C ARG A 132 1.63 21.65 -8.34
N CYS A 133 0.80 20.98 -9.12
CA CYS A 133 1.15 19.71 -9.73
C CYS A 133 1.57 19.86 -11.21
N HIS A 134 1.44 21.07 -11.77
CA HIS A 134 1.83 21.40 -13.15
C HIS A 134 1.14 20.53 -14.21
N LEU A 135 -0.11 20.12 -13.96
CA LEU A 135 -0.93 19.43 -14.97
C LEU A 135 -1.47 20.43 -15.99
N GLU A 136 -1.47 20.04 -17.26
CA GLU A 136 -2.21 20.73 -18.31
C GLU A 136 -3.69 20.89 -17.92
N SER A 137 -4.29 22.01 -18.32
CA SER A 137 -5.62 22.43 -17.86
C SER A 137 -6.72 21.40 -18.19
N ASP A 138 -6.63 20.76 -19.36
CA ASP A 138 -7.54 19.71 -19.79
C ASP A 138 -7.37 18.42 -18.96
N VAL A 139 -6.12 18.04 -18.67
CA VAL A 139 -5.81 16.88 -17.82
C VAL A 139 -6.29 17.11 -16.38
N ALA A 140 -6.01 18.28 -15.82
CA ALA A 140 -6.46 18.69 -14.48
C ALA A 140 -7.99 18.65 -14.36
N SER A 141 -8.70 19.07 -15.42
CA SER A 141 -10.16 19.00 -15.47
C SER A 141 -10.68 17.56 -15.48
N ARG A 142 -10.06 16.66 -16.26
CA ARG A 142 -10.42 15.23 -16.27
C ARG A 142 -10.18 14.57 -14.91
N VAL A 143 -9.03 14.84 -14.28
CA VAL A 143 -8.70 14.32 -12.95
C VAL A 143 -9.70 14.82 -11.89
N ALA A 144 -10.04 16.11 -11.91
CA ALA A 144 -11.02 16.67 -10.97
C ALA A 144 -12.41 16.04 -11.14
N ALA A 145 -12.85 15.79 -12.38
CA ALA A 145 -14.11 15.12 -12.65
C ALA A 145 -14.15 13.69 -12.07
N CYS A 146 -13.02 12.98 -12.02
CA CYS A 146 -12.91 11.66 -11.38
C CYS A 146 -13.01 11.68 -9.85
N ILE A 147 -12.97 12.86 -9.21
CA ILE A 147 -13.10 13.03 -7.75
C ILE A 147 -14.55 13.35 -7.36
N ASP A 148 -15.26 14.07 -8.22
CA ASP A 148 -16.61 14.56 -7.97
C ASP A 148 -17.73 13.57 -8.38
N GLY A 149 -17.40 12.52 -9.14
CA GLY A 149 -18.30 11.41 -9.50
C GLY A 149 -18.20 10.22 -8.54
#